data_AF-A0A6J1GZG4-F1
#
_entry.id   AF-A0A6J1GZG4-F1
#
_cell.length_a   1.000
_cell.length_b   1.000
_cell.length_c   1.000
_cell.angle_alpha   90.00
_cell.angle_beta   90.00
_cell.angle_gamma   90.00
#
_symmetry.space_group_name_H-M   'P 1'
#
loop_
_entity.id
_entity.type
_entity.pdbx_description
1 polymer ?
#
loop_
_entity_poly.entity_id
_entity_poly.type
_entity_poly.pdbx_seq_one_letter_code
_entity_poly.pdbx_strand_id
1 'polypeptide(L)'
;MQCNYAMKGSRTTMESENLPILRIRVVKFLIQSAHDLEVAPIVKYSALSLFADRFYPSLSGITSSNASRNWLLQPITESNLQLFALVSLWISSKLHTSHPLSIKLLKSFGDKMIKEQHFMTRDLLDAEVIFMQILKFEIGTANITFVFLEELLIQFKEVAKVGELVNWEACMDVMDLLYEKEETSVSYSSPCSLAAAILVASYLITVPVQEWEFPVLPWV
;
A
#
# COMPACT_ATOMS: atom_id res chain seq x y z
N MET A 1 6.61 -53.45 -25.79
CA MET A 1 6.76 -52.12 -26.40
C MET A 1 6.13 -51.11 -25.47
N GLN A 2 6.95 -50.17 -24.97
CA GLN A 2 6.67 -49.30 -23.83
C GLN A 2 5.55 -48.27 -24.04
N CYS A 3 4.86 -48.01 -22.93
CA CYS A 3 3.98 -46.89 -22.66
C CYS A 3 4.67 -45.54 -22.89
N ASN A 4 3.92 -44.53 -23.32
CA ASN A 4 4.23 -43.12 -23.05
C ASN A 4 2.95 -42.37 -22.67
N TYR A 5 2.73 -42.26 -21.35
CA TYR A 5 1.92 -41.21 -20.75
C TYR A 5 2.66 -39.88 -20.93
N ALA A 6 2.14 -38.98 -21.77
CA ALA A 6 2.60 -37.60 -21.79
C ALA A 6 1.82 -36.80 -20.73
N MET A 7 2.48 -36.58 -19.59
CA MET A 7 2.07 -35.60 -18.59
C MET A 7 1.92 -34.23 -19.23
N LYS A 8 0.68 -33.73 -19.29
CA LYS A 8 0.39 -32.31 -19.50
C LYS A 8 -0.22 -31.77 -18.21
N GLY A 9 0.65 -31.57 -17.22
CA GLY A 9 0.33 -30.93 -15.96
C GLY A 9 1.39 -29.91 -15.61
N SER A 10 0.94 -28.76 -15.10
CA SER A 10 1.69 -27.93 -14.14
C SER A 10 2.78 -27.02 -14.71
N ARG A 11 2.39 -25.97 -15.45
CA ARG A 11 3.21 -24.75 -15.51
C ARG A 11 2.42 -23.46 -15.29
N THR A 12 1.14 -23.44 -15.68
CA THR A 12 0.27 -22.26 -15.55
C THR A 12 -0.42 -22.13 -14.19
N THR A 13 -0.47 -23.17 -13.35
CA THR A 13 -1.11 -23.12 -12.03
C THR A 13 -0.19 -22.64 -10.90
N MET A 14 1.13 -22.73 -11.06
CA MET A 14 2.09 -22.30 -10.02
C MET A 14 2.39 -20.79 -10.03
N GLU A 15 2.11 -20.09 -11.14
CA GLU A 15 2.32 -18.63 -11.23
C GLU A 15 1.19 -17.84 -10.57
N SER A 16 -0.05 -18.36 -10.56
CA SER A 16 -1.19 -17.65 -9.95
C SER A 16 -1.26 -17.77 -8.44
N GLU A 17 -0.75 -18.85 -7.84
CA GLU A 17 -0.76 -19.05 -6.37
C GLU A 17 0.33 -18.27 -5.63
N ASN A 18 1.43 -17.91 -6.31
CA ASN A 18 2.54 -17.16 -5.71
C ASN A 18 2.30 -15.64 -5.67
N LEU A 19 1.41 -15.12 -6.52
CA LEU A 19 1.17 -13.69 -6.65
C LEU A 19 0.60 -13.08 -5.35
N PRO A 20 -0.44 -13.64 -4.69
CA PRO A 20 -0.96 -13.09 -3.44
C PRO A 20 0.09 -13.10 -2.31
N ILE A 21 0.89 -14.17 -2.21
CA ILE A 21 1.96 -14.28 -1.19
C ILE A 21 3.05 -13.23 -1.44
N LEU A 22 3.39 -12.99 -2.70
CA LEU A 22 4.35 -11.96 -3.09
C LEU A 22 3.84 -10.56 -2.79
N ARG A 23 2.55 -10.28 -3.06
CA ARG A 23 1.91 -9.01 -2.69
C ARG A 23 2.05 -8.74 -1.20
N ILE A 24 1.67 -9.70 -0.35
CA ILE A 24 1.72 -9.55 1.12
C ILE A 24 3.14 -9.23 1.59
N ARG A 25 4.15 -9.95 1.08
CA ARG A 25 5.55 -9.72 1.45
C ARG A 25 6.02 -8.32 1.07
N VAL A 26 5.68 -7.85 -0.13
CA VAL A 26 6.10 -6.52 -0.60
C VAL A 26 5.33 -5.40 0.10
N VAL A 27 4.05 -5.59 0.41
CA VAL A 27 3.27 -4.63 1.21
C VAL A 27 3.84 -4.52 2.63
N LYS A 28 4.19 -5.64 3.27
CA LYS A 28 4.88 -5.63 4.57
C LYS A 28 6.21 -4.91 4.50
N PHE A 29 6.99 -5.18 3.46
CA PHE A 29 8.23 -4.48 3.19
C PHE A 29 7.99 -2.97 3.04
N LEU A 30 6.95 -2.55 2.33
CA LEU A 30 6.59 -1.14 2.12
C LEU A 30 6.22 -0.45 3.43
N ILE A 31 5.39 -1.10 4.27
CA ILE A 31 5.00 -0.61 5.59
C ILE A 31 6.23 -0.44 6.49
N GLN A 32 7.09 -1.46 6.55
CA GLN A 32 8.33 -1.40 7.32
C GLN A 32 9.28 -0.32 6.80
N SER A 33 9.40 -0.19 5.48
CA SER A 33 10.25 0.83 4.85
C SER A 33 9.78 2.24 5.16
N ALA A 34 8.45 2.46 5.18
CA ALA A 34 7.87 3.73 5.56
C ALA A 34 8.20 4.09 7.02
N HIS A 35 8.10 3.12 7.92
CA HIS A 35 8.47 3.28 9.33
C HIS A 35 9.96 3.59 9.49
N ASP A 36 10.85 2.80 8.87
CA ASP A 36 12.31 2.95 9.02
C ASP A 36 12.85 4.22 8.36
N LEU A 37 12.16 4.76 7.36
CA LEU A 37 12.46 6.05 6.74
C LEU A 37 11.77 7.23 7.45
N GLU A 38 11.02 6.96 8.52
CA GLU A 38 10.31 7.96 9.34
C GLU A 38 9.42 8.89 8.49
N VAL A 39 8.76 8.34 7.46
CA VAL A 39 7.90 9.17 6.60
C VAL A 39 6.56 9.47 7.28
N ALA A 40 5.98 10.63 6.95
CA ALA A 40 4.65 10.98 7.44
C ALA A 40 3.59 9.94 7.02
N PRO A 41 2.55 9.70 7.85
CA PRO A 41 1.51 8.73 7.53
C PRO A 41 0.83 8.95 6.18
N ILE A 42 0.58 10.20 5.79
CA ILE A 42 0.03 10.52 4.46
C ILE A 42 0.93 10.01 3.33
N VAL A 43 2.26 10.10 3.47
CA VAL A 43 3.21 9.58 2.48
C VAL A 43 3.14 8.06 2.40
N LYS A 44 3.09 7.38 3.55
CA LYS A 44 2.96 5.92 3.64
C LYS A 44 1.68 5.43 2.96
N TYR A 45 0.53 5.98 3.31
CA TYR A 45 -0.76 5.49 2.80
C TYR A 45 -1.01 5.88 1.34
N SER A 46 -0.49 7.03 0.89
CA SER A 46 -0.43 7.36 -0.54
C SER A 46 0.45 6.40 -1.32
N ALA A 47 1.62 6.02 -0.79
CA ALA A 47 2.50 5.05 -1.43
C ALA A 47 1.88 3.65 -1.50
N LEU A 48 1.20 3.22 -0.43
CA LEU A 48 0.44 1.98 -0.38
C LEU A 48 -0.69 1.97 -1.41
N SER A 49 -1.47 3.05 -1.52
CA SER A 49 -2.54 3.13 -2.50
C SER A 49 -2.02 3.12 -3.94
N LEU A 50 -0.95 3.89 -4.24
CA LEU A 50 -0.33 3.88 -5.57
C LEU A 50 0.23 2.50 -5.93
N PHE A 51 0.88 1.83 -4.98
CA PHE A 51 1.51 0.54 -5.21
C PHE A 51 0.50 -0.63 -5.22
N ALA A 52 -0.20 -0.85 -4.12
CA ALA A 52 -0.99 -2.05 -3.87
C ALA A 52 -2.34 -2.04 -4.58
N ASP A 53 -3.01 -0.89 -4.67
CA ASP A 53 -4.36 -0.81 -5.24
C ASP A 53 -4.33 -0.53 -6.75
N ARG A 54 -3.24 0.03 -7.27
CA ARG A 54 -3.19 0.56 -8.65
C ARG A 54 -2.08 -0.04 -9.49
N PHE A 55 -0.83 0.06 -9.04
CA PHE A 55 0.30 -0.45 -9.80
C PHE A 55 0.29 -1.99 -9.86
N TYR A 56 0.17 -2.66 -8.71
CA TYR A 56 0.24 -4.11 -8.61
C TYR A 56 -0.83 -4.84 -9.43
N PRO A 57 -2.13 -4.47 -9.38
CA PRO A 57 -3.15 -5.09 -10.23
C PRO A 57 -2.89 -4.86 -11.73
N SER A 58 -2.33 -3.69 -12.09
CA SER A 58 -2.00 -3.36 -13.49
C SER A 58 -0.89 -4.24 -14.08
N LEU A 59 -0.03 -4.84 -13.23
CA LEU A 59 1.01 -5.77 -13.69
C LEU A 59 0.44 -7.04 -14.30
N SER A 60 -0.69 -7.54 -13.79
CA SER A 60 -1.35 -8.75 -14.31
C SER A 60 -1.82 -8.58 -15.77
N GLY A 61 -2.23 -7.36 -16.16
CA GLY A 61 -2.57 -7.03 -17.54
C GLY A 61 -1.34 -7.03 -18.45
N ILE A 62 -0.19 -6.57 -17.91
CA ILE A 62 1.06 -6.41 -18.67
C ILE A 62 1.76 -7.75 -18.89
N THR A 63 1.67 -8.71 -17.97
CA THR A 63 2.24 -10.06 -18.19
C THR A 63 1.53 -10.81 -19.32
N SER A 64 0.27 -10.48 -19.59
CA SER A 64 -0.53 -11.10 -20.67
C SER A 64 -0.29 -10.49 -22.06
N SER A 65 0.16 -9.24 -22.13
CA SER A 65 0.44 -8.53 -23.38
C SER A 65 1.96 -8.40 -23.57
N ASN A 66 2.50 -8.82 -24.70
CA ASN A 66 3.94 -8.81 -25.02
C ASN A 66 4.63 -7.42 -25.07
N ALA A 67 4.13 -6.41 -24.35
CA ALA A 67 4.38 -4.99 -24.62
C ALA A 67 5.50 -4.34 -23.79
N SER A 68 6.09 -4.99 -22.79
CA SER A 68 7.19 -4.36 -22.02
C SER A 68 8.40 -5.27 -21.90
N ARG A 69 9.39 -5.05 -22.80
CA ARG A 69 10.73 -5.66 -22.77
C ARG A 69 11.63 -5.12 -21.64
N ASN A 70 11.08 -4.36 -20.69
CA ASN A 70 11.87 -3.78 -19.62
C ASN A 70 12.26 -4.86 -18.61
N TRP A 71 13.57 -5.03 -18.40
CA TRP A 71 14.13 -6.05 -17.49
C TRP A 71 13.64 -5.89 -16.05
N LEU A 72 13.20 -4.70 -15.66
CA LEU A 72 12.59 -4.42 -14.35
C LEU A 72 11.20 -5.07 -14.18
N LEU A 73 10.51 -5.38 -15.27
CA LEU A 73 9.15 -5.96 -15.24
C LEU A 73 9.10 -7.43 -15.67
N GLN A 74 10.17 -7.94 -16.29
CA GLN A 74 10.24 -9.34 -16.74
C GLN A 74 11.60 -9.98 -16.39
N PRO A 75 11.62 -11.00 -15.51
CA PRO A 75 10.50 -11.54 -14.71
C PRO A 75 10.09 -10.61 -13.55
N ILE A 76 8.84 -10.70 -13.09
CA ILE A 76 8.39 -10.02 -11.85
C ILE A 76 8.97 -10.79 -10.66
N THR A 77 10.10 -10.31 -10.13
CA THR A 77 10.72 -10.83 -8.91
C THR A 77 10.30 -10.02 -7.69
N GLU A 78 10.53 -10.57 -6.50
CA GLU A 78 10.32 -9.86 -5.23
C GLU A 78 11.21 -8.62 -5.11
N SER A 79 12.49 -8.71 -5.50
CA SER A 79 13.42 -7.59 -5.48
C SER A 79 12.96 -6.43 -6.37
N ASN A 80 12.42 -6.72 -7.55
CA ASN A 80 11.92 -5.71 -8.47
C ASN A 80 10.66 -5.04 -7.90
N LEU A 81 9.76 -5.80 -7.29
CA LEU A 81 8.58 -5.24 -6.63
C LEU A 81 8.93 -4.42 -5.40
N GLN A 82 9.91 -4.84 -4.60
CA GLN A 82 10.46 -4.06 -3.49
C GLN A 82 11.04 -2.74 -3.99
N LEU A 83 11.76 -2.73 -5.12
CA LEU A 83 12.22 -1.49 -5.77
C LEU A 83 11.03 -0.59 -6.13
N PHE A 84 9.99 -1.13 -6.78
CA PHE A 84 8.80 -0.34 -7.11
C PHE A 84 8.05 0.18 -5.87
N ALA A 85 8.08 -0.57 -4.77
CA ALA A 85 7.53 -0.13 -3.49
C ALA A 85 8.33 1.03 -2.89
N LEU A 86 9.67 1.00 -2.97
CA LEU A 86 10.51 2.15 -2.58
C LEU A 86 10.27 3.37 -3.48
N VAL A 87 10.08 3.14 -4.78
CA VAL A 87 9.74 4.19 -5.75
C VAL A 87 8.36 4.79 -5.46
N SER A 88 7.38 3.99 -5.05
CA SER A 88 6.05 4.53 -4.68
C SER A 88 6.14 5.43 -3.44
N LEU A 89 6.94 5.07 -2.43
CA LEU A 89 7.26 5.95 -1.30
C LEU A 89 7.94 7.24 -1.75
N TRP A 90 8.87 7.13 -2.69
CA TRP A 90 9.59 8.29 -3.19
C TRP A 90 8.68 9.26 -3.94
N ILE A 91 7.84 8.75 -4.86
CA ILE A 91 6.83 9.54 -5.57
C ILE A 91 5.87 10.18 -4.57
N SER A 92 5.36 9.39 -3.63
CA SER A 92 4.47 9.88 -2.58
C SER A 92 5.10 10.99 -1.74
N SER A 93 6.38 10.87 -1.40
CA SER A 93 7.10 11.92 -0.65
C SER A 93 7.16 13.22 -1.44
N LYS A 94 7.34 13.16 -2.77
CA LYS A 94 7.34 14.34 -3.65
C LYS A 94 5.97 14.99 -3.76
N LEU A 95 4.89 14.24 -3.56
CA LEU A 95 3.52 14.76 -3.61
C LEU A 95 3.12 15.50 -2.33
N HIS A 96 3.53 15.01 -1.17
CA HIS A 96 3.01 15.48 0.11
C HIS A 96 4.02 16.25 0.96
N THR A 97 5.30 16.28 0.59
CA THR A 97 6.33 16.93 1.41
C THR A 97 7.14 17.94 0.60
N SER A 98 7.47 19.06 1.22
CA SER A 98 8.35 20.09 0.62
C SER A 98 9.80 19.62 0.51
N HIS A 99 10.20 18.63 1.33
CA HIS A 99 11.55 18.06 1.35
C HIS A 99 11.44 16.54 1.11
N PRO A 100 11.27 16.11 -0.15
CA PRO A 100 11.09 14.71 -0.48
C PRO A 100 12.33 13.87 -0.17
N LEU A 101 12.12 12.56 -0.06
CA LEU A 101 13.21 11.61 0.16
C LEU A 101 14.27 11.79 -0.94
N SER A 102 15.53 11.90 -0.54
CA SER A 102 16.61 11.99 -1.51
C SER A 102 16.85 10.65 -2.17
N ILE A 103 17.17 10.66 -3.46
CA ILE A 103 17.50 9.42 -4.20
C ILE A 103 18.72 8.70 -3.61
N LYS A 104 19.64 9.44 -2.97
CA LYS A 104 20.80 8.87 -2.28
C LYS A 104 20.38 8.06 -1.06
N LEU A 105 19.47 8.62 -0.25
CA LEU A 105 18.91 7.94 0.92
C LEU A 105 18.15 6.68 0.48
N LEU A 106 17.28 6.82 -0.52
CA LEU A 106 16.49 5.71 -1.05
C LEU A 106 17.38 4.57 -1.59
N LYS A 107 18.46 4.93 -2.29
CA LYS A 107 19.45 3.96 -2.76
C LYS A 107 20.14 3.26 -1.59
N SER A 108 20.71 4.01 -0.63
CA SER A 108 21.39 3.39 0.52
C SER A 108 20.46 2.51 1.35
N PHE A 109 19.18 2.87 1.40
CA PHE A 109 18.15 2.08 2.07
C PHE A 109 17.85 0.80 1.29
N GLY A 110 17.66 0.90 -0.03
CA GLY A 110 17.48 -0.25 -0.93
C GLY A 110 18.65 -1.23 -0.85
N ASP A 111 19.89 -0.74 -0.88
CA ASP A 111 21.11 -1.55 -0.75
C ASP A 111 21.19 -2.33 0.58
N LYS A 112 20.58 -1.80 1.64
CA LYS A 112 20.52 -2.44 2.97
C LYS A 112 19.42 -3.50 3.05
N MET A 113 18.26 -3.23 2.45
CA MET A 113 17.04 -4.00 2.67
C MET A 113 16.77 -5.06 1.58
N ILE A 114 17.12 -4.77 0.32
CA ILE A 114 16.96 -5.69 -0.80
C ILE A 114 18.25 -6.50 -0.93
N LYS A 115 18.21 -7.79 -0.62
CA LYS A 115 19.41 -8.64 -0.52
C LYS A 115 19.72 -9.38 -1.81
N GLU A 116 18.71 -9.63 -2.63
CA GLU A 116 18.80 -10.47 -3.81
C GLU A 116 19.44 -9.72 -4.99
N GLN A 117 19.30 -8.39 -5.02
CA GLN A 117 19.75 -7.57 -6.14
C GLN A 117 20.14 -6.15 -5.69
N HIS A 118 21.29 -5.69 -6.18
CA HIS A 118 21.74 -4.31 -6.03
C HIS A 118 21.26 -3.44 -7.19
N PHE A 119 20.55 -2.37 -6.87
CA PHE A 119 20.03 -1.42 -7.85
C PHE A 119 20.89 -0.16 -7.90
N MET A 120 21.18 0.29 -9.11
CA MET A 120 21.87 1.55 -9.33
C MET A 120 20.88 2.72 -9.26
N THR A 121 21.41 3.92 -9.04
CA THR A 121 20.60 5.15 -9.07
C THR A 121 19.82 5.30 -10.37
N ARG A 122 20.40 4.86 -11.50
CA ARG A 122 19.70 4.85 -12.79
C ARG A 122 18.48 3.93 -12.78
N ASP A 123 18.58 2.76 -12.15
CA ASP A 123 17.48 1.80 -12.12
C ASP A 123 16.30 2.31 -11.29
N LEU A 124 16.58 3.09 -10.23
CA LEU A 124 15.55 3.82 -9.46
C LEU A 124 14.83 4.88 -10.29
N LEU A 125 15.57 5.62 -11.13
CA LEU A 125 14.99 6.61 -12.05
C LEU A 125 14.17 5.94 -13.16
N ASP A 126 14.69 4.86 -13.74
CA ASP A 126 13.98 4.09 -14.76
C ASP A 126 12.71 3.48 -14.16
N ALA A 127 12.79 2.94 -12.94
CA ALA A 127 11.64 2.41 -12.21
C ALA A 127 10.60 3.50 -11.92
N GLU A 128 11.00 4.73 -11.59
CA GLU A 128 10.07 5.86 -11.45
C GLU A 128 9.28 6.11 -12.73
N VAL A 129 9.97 6.21 -13.88
CA VAL A 129 9.32 6.45 -15.17
C VAL A 129 8.37 5.32 -15.52
N ILE A 130 8.80 4.08 -15.34
CA ILE A 130 7.99 2.88 -15.60
C ILE A 130 6.76 2.86 -14.68
N PHE A 131 6.93 3.17 -13.39
CA PHE A 131 5.84 3.22 -12.43
C PHE A 131 4.78 4.24 -12.84
N MET A 132 5.21 5.45 -13.21
CA MET A 132 4.34 6.51 -13.69
C MET A 132 3.62 6.14 -14.99
N GLN A 133 4.31 5.49 -15.93
CA GLN A 133 3.71 5.03 -17.18
C GLN A 133 2.64 3.96 -16.95
N ILE A 134 2.88 3.00 -16.05
CA ILE A 134 1.91 1.96 -15.70
C ILE A 134 0.65 2.58 -15.07
N LEU A 135 0.84 3.59 -14.21
CA LEU A 135 -0.26 4.37 -13.64
C LEU A 135 -0.89 5.38 -14.62
N LYS A 136 -0.43 5.45 -15.87
CA LYS A 136 -0.86 6.44 -16.87
C LYS A 136 -0.78 7.89 -16.37
N PHE A 137 0.20 8.16 -15.49
CA PHE A 137 0.41 9.46 -14.83
C PHE A 137 -0.75 9.94 -13.95
N GLU A 138 -1.74 9.08 -13.68
CA GLU A 138 -2.79 9.38 -12.71
C GLU A 138 -2.18 9.18 -11.32
N ILE A 139 -1.70 10.24 -10.67
CA ILE A 139 -1.15 10.17 -9.30
C ILE A 139 -2.03 10.86 -8.27
N GLY A 140 -3.31 11.08 -8.61
CA GLY A 140 -4.27 11.75 -7.75
C GLY A 140 -4.41 11.05 -6.39
N THR A 141 -4.28 11.84 -5.33
CA THR A 141 -4.30 11.40 -3.92
C THR A 141 -5.63 11.69 -3.23
N ALA A 142 -6.62 12.22 -3.96
CA ALA A 142 -7.91 12.65 -3.42
C ALA A 142 -8.79 11.49 -2.91
N ASN A 143 -8.57 10.27 -3.39
CA ASN A 143 -9.39 9.10 -3.04
C ASN A 143 -8.68 8.15 -2.05
N ILE A 144 -7.76 8.68 -1.26
CA ILE A 144 -7.01 7.87 -0.29
C ILE A 144 -7.79 7.80 1.01
N THR A 145 -8.09 6.58 1.45
CA THR A 145 -8.82 6.27 2.70
C THR A 145 -8.24 7.03 3.91
N PHE A 146 -6.92 7.20 3.97
CA PHE A 146 -6.26 7.90 5.08
C PHE A 146 -6.68 9.37 5.19
N VAL A 147 -6.86 10.07 4.06
CA VAL A 147 -7.29 11.48 4.06
C VAL A 147 -8.69 11.60 4.67
N PHE A 148 -9.62 10.74 4.24
CA PHE A 148 -10.96 10.69 4.83
C PHE A 148 -10.93 10.31 6.32
N LEU A 149 -10.04 9.41 6.72
CA LEU A 149 -9.90 8.98 8.11
C LEU A 149 -9.42 10.13 9.01
N GLU A 150 -8.44 10.91 8.54
CA GLU A 150 -7.94 12.09 9.23
C GLU A 150 -9.04 13.15 9.36
N GLU A 151 -9.76 13.46 8.27
CA GLU A 151 -10.88 14.40 8.27
C GLU A 151 -12.01 13.96 9.21
N LEU A 152 -12.43 12.70 9.15
CA LEU A 152 -13.48 12.16 10.00
C LEU A 152 -13.08 12.19 11.48
N LEU A 153 -11.81 11.91 11.82
CA LEU A 153 -11.35 11.98 13.20
C LEU A 153 -11.33 13.43 13.70
N ILE A 154 -10.90 14.39 12.88
CA ILE A 154 -10.94 15.81 13.24
C ILE A 154 -12.39 16.24 13.52
N GLN A 155 -13.32 15.91 12.62
CA GLN A 155 -14.75 16.19 12.82
C GLN A 155 -15.31 15.51 14.06
N PHE A 156 -14.92 14.26 14.33
CA PHE A 156 -15.39 13.55 15.51
C PHE A 156 -14.92 14.19 16.81
N LYS A 157 -13.67 14.68 16.85
CA LYS A 157 -13.12 15.43 17.99
C LYS A 157 -13.84 16.76 18.22
N GLU A 158 -14.26 17.43 17.15
CA GLU A 158 -15.03 18.68 17.25
C GLU A 158 -16.46 18.45 17.80
N VAL A 159 -17.07 17.31 17.48
CA VAL A 159 -18.46 16.99 17.85
C VAL A 159 -18.57 16.29 19.20
N ALA A 160 -17.57 15.48 19.60
CA ALA A 160 -17.63 14.68 20.82
C ALA A 160 -16.27 14.63 21.55
N LYS A 161 -16.28 14.89 22.87
CA LYS A 161 -15.10 14.74 23.75
C LYS A 161 -14.51 13.34 23.72
N VAL A 162 -15.34 12.32 23.50
CA VAL A 162 -14.89 10.92 23.38
C VAL A 162 -13.99 10.73 22.14
N GLY A 163 -14.08 11.60 21.14
CA GLY A 163 -13.17 11.61 19.99
C GLY A 163 -11.71 11.92 20.36
N GLU A 164 -11.46 12.61 21.48
CA GLU A 164 -10.10 12.82 21.99
C GLU A 164 -9.47 11.53 22.53
N LEU A 165 -10.29 10.56 22.93
CA LEU A 165 -9.84 9.27 23.48
C LEU A 165 -9.48 8.25 22.40
N VAL A 166 -9.86 8.49 21.14
CA VAL A 166 -9.52 7.60 20.03
C VAL A 166 -8.03 7.68 19.75
N ASN A 167 -7.32 6.56 19.92
CA ASN A 167 -5.90 6.51 19.64
C ASN A 167 -5.64 6.51 18.12
N TRP A 168 -4.88 7.50 17.65
CA TRP A 168 -4.50 7.61 16.25
C TRP A 168 -3.61 6.47 15.76
N GLU A 169 -2.73 5.94 16.61
CA GLU A 169 -1.89 4.79 16.27
C GLU A 169 -2.73 3.56 15.99
N ALA A 170 -3.81 3.34 16.75
CA ALA A 170 -4.72 2.22 16.49
C ALA A 170 -5.47 2.36 15.16
N CYS A 171 -5.78 3.58 14.72
CA CYS A 171 -6.31 3.83 13.37
C CYS A 171 -5.32 3.39 12.29
N MET A 172 -4.05 3.72 12.47
CA MET A 172 -2.98 3.33 11.55
C MET A 172 -2.72 1.83 11.57
N ASP A 173 -2.74 1.19 12.73
CA ASP A 173 -2.54 -0.26 12.88
C ASP A 173 -3.66 -1.06 12.18
N VAL A 174 -4.92 -0.64 12.34
CA VAL A 174 -6.05 -1.24 11.62
C VAL A 174 -5.89 -1.05 10.11
N MET A 175 -5.44 0.14 9.68
CA MET A 175 -5.23 0.42 8.26
C MET A 175 -4.10 -0.44 7.66
N ASP A 176 -3.00 -0.62 8.39
CA ASP A 176 -1.89 -1.50 8.00
C ASP A 176 -2.36 -2.95 7.84
N LEU A 177 -3.14 -3.44 8.82
CA LEU A 177 -3.74 -4.77 8.76
C LEU A 177 -4.61 -4.96 7.51
N LEU A 178 -5.43 -3.97 7.16
CA LEU A 178 -6.28 -4.02 5.97
C LEU A 178 -5.46 -4.10 4.67
N TYR A 179 -4.37 -3.32 4.57
CA TYR A 179 -3.48 -3.39 3.40
C TYR A 179 -2.78 -4.75 3.30
N GLU A 180 -2.35 -5.33 4.43
CA GLU A 180 -1.76 -6.67 4.48
C GLU A 180 -2.72 -7.76 4.05
N LYS A 181 -4.01 -7.64 4.39
CA LYS A 181 -5.06 -8.65 4.08
C LYS A 181 -5.73 -8.46 2.73
N GLU A 182 -5.37 -7.41 1.98
CA GLU A 182 -6.02 -7.05 0.70
C GLU A 182 -7.52 -6.72 0.84
N GLU A 183 -7.99 -6.43 2.06
CA GLU A 183 -9.39 -6.09 2.30
C GLU A 183 -9.73 -4.65 1.88
N THR A 184 -8.72 -3.82 1.57
CA THR A 184 -8.89 -2.45 1.08
C THR A 184 -9.52 -2.38 -0.31
N SER A 185 -9.25 -3.36 -1.18
CA SER A 185 -9.68 -3.34 -2.59
C SER A 185 -10.87 -4.24 -2.89
N VAL A 186 -11.06 -5.32 -2.12
CA VAL A 186 -12.09 -6.34 -2.38
C VAL A 186 -13.40 -6.06 -1.63
N SER A 187 -13.33 -5.49 -0.42
CA SER A 187 -14.49 -5.41 0.49
C SER A 187 -15.17 -4.04 0.54
N TYR A 188 -14.49 -2.96 0.13
CA TYR A 188 -15.00 -1.59 0.28
C TYR A 188 -15.02 -0.84 -1.05
N SER A 189 -16.23 -0.53 -1.52
CA SER A 189 -16.45 0.21 -2.77
C SER A 189 -16.19 1.73 -2.65
N SER A 190 -15.96 2.24 -1.44
CA SER A 190 -15.76 3.67 -1.15
C SER A 190 -14.67 3.87 -0.09
N PRO A 191 -13.60 4.64 -0.40
CA PRO A 191 -12.56 5.01 0.57
C PRO A 191 -13.10 5.71 1.83
N CYS A 192 -14.17 6.50 1.69
CA CYS A 192 -14.81 7.18 2.82
C CYS A 192 -15.54 6.18 3.73
N SER A 193 -16.24 5.19 3.17
CA SER A 193 -16.89 4.14 3.96
C SER A 193 -15.87 3.28 4.71
N LEU A 194 -14.73 2.98 4.08
CA LEU A 194 -13.63 2.26 4.72
C LEU A 194 -13.02 3.09 5.86
N ALA A 195 -12.80 4.38 5.65
CA ALA A 195 -12.30 5.28 6.69
C ALA A 195 -13.23 5.33 7.91
N ALA A 196 -14.55 5.44 7.69
CA ALA A 196 -15.53 5.39 8.76
C ALA A 196 -15.50 4.04 9.51
N ALA A 197 -15.39 2.92 8.80
CA ALA A 197 -15.28 1.60 9.41
C ALA A 197 -14.01 1.45 10.26
N ILE A 198 -12.87 1.95 9.78
CA ILE A 198 -11.61 1.99 10.53
C ILE A 198 -11.79 2.81 11.82
N LEU A 199 -12.36 4.02 11.71
CA LEU A 199 -12.59 4.89 12.86
C LEU A 199 -13.47 4.22 13.93
N VAL A 200 -14.54 3.54 13.52
CA VAL A 200 -15.43 2.80 14.43
C VAL A 200 -14.70 1.62 15.07
N ALA A 201 -13.94 0.85 14.30
CA ALA A 201 -13.15 -0.27 14.84
C ALA A 201 -12.11 0.23 15.86
N SER A 202 -11.37 1.28 15.54
CA SER A 202 -10.38 1.88 16.44
C SER A 202 -11.02 2.47 17.68
N TYR A 203 -12.18 3.11 17.57
CA TYR A 203 -12.96 3.57 18.72
C TYR A 203 -13.31 2.40 19.66
N LEU A 204 -13.86 1.31 19.13
CA LEU A 204 -14.25 0.13 19.92
C LEU A 204 -13.06 -0.54 20.63
N ILE A 205 -11.87 -0.49 20.02
CA ILE A 205 -10.65 -1.11 20.58
C ILE A 205 -10.02 -0.23 21.65
N THR A 206 -10.03 1.10 21.46
CA THR A 206 -9.19 2.03 22.24
C THR A 206 -9.93 2.79 23.31
N VAL A 207 -11.23 3.03 23.12
CA VAL A 207 -12.03 3.78 24.09
C VAL A 207 -12.53 2.80 25.15
N PRO A 208 -12.13 2.95 26.43
CA PRO A 208 -12.57 2.07 27.48
C PRO A 208 -14.10 2.14 27.63
N VAL A 209 -14.73 1.00 27.90
CA VAL A 209 -16.17 0.90 28.22
C VAL A 209 -16.40 1.54 29.58
N GLN A 210 -16.43 2.84 29.58
CA GLN A 210 -16.82 3.67 30.71
C GLN A 210 -18.30 4.03 30.45
N GLU A 211 -19.15 3.95 31.47
CA GLU A 211 -20.63 4.17 31.43
C GLU A 211 -21.06 5.60 31.00
N TRP A 212 -20.23 6.29 30.23
CA TRP A 212 -20.42 7.66 29.83
C TRP A 212 -21.29 7.68 28.58
N GLU A 213 -22.59 7.81 28.86
CA GLU A 213 -23.62 8.43 28.04
C GLU A 213 -23.19 8.63 26.59
N PHE A 214 -23.50 7.63 25.76
CA PHE A 214 -23.68 7.85 24.34
C PHE A 214 -24.48 9.16 24.20
N PRO A 215 -23.98 10.19 23.50
CA PRO A 215 -24.79 11.38 23.29
C PRO A 215 -25.97 10.90 22.47
N VAL A 216 -27.11 10.76 23.13
CA VAL A 216 -28.41 10.70 22.48
C VAL A 216 -28.46 12.02 21.74
N LEU A 217 -28.25 11.95 20.43
CA LEU A 217 -28.22 13.11 19.55
C LEU A 217 -29.49 13.95 19.82
N PRO A 218 -29.41 15.28 19.96
CA PRO A 218 -30.54 16.12 20.38
C PRO A 218 -31.57 16.38 19.27
N TRP A 219 -31.81 15.41 18.39
CA TRP A 219 -32.73 15.48 17.26
C TRP A 219 -33.87 14.45 17.32
N VAL A 220 -34.20 13.99 18.52
CA VAL A 220 -35.46 13.27 18.81
C VAL A 220 -36.31 14.10 19.77
#